data_AF-A0A4Y8PNU7-F1
#
_entry.id   AF-A0A4Y8PNU7-F1
#
_cell.length_a   1.000
_cell.length_b   1.000
_cell.length_c   1.000
_cell.angle_alpha   90.00
_cell.angle_beta   90.00
_cell.angle_gamma   90.00
#
_symmetry.space_group_name_H-M   'P 1'
#
loop_
_entity.id
_entity.type
_entity.pdbx_description
1 polymer ?
#
loop_
_entity_poly.entity_id
_entity_poly.type
_entity_poly.pdbx_seq_one_letter_code
_entity_poly.pdbx_strand_id
1 'polypeptide(L)'
;MTAGTDYTVSGNVVTLQKAYLATLSNGTATLVFKFSAGADQSLSVTITDTTPSDSQISPTTAAFDKKVSAQADVPITLTLNGNTFSGVWNGAAALTAGTDYTVAGNVVTLQKAYLATLANGTATLVFKFSGGADQS
;
A
#
# COMPACT_ATOMS: atom_id res chain seq x y z
N MET A 1 -5.66 23.77 -21.77
CA MET A 1 -5.55 22.50 -22.50
C MET A 1 -5.06 22.80 -23.90
N THR A 2 -4.07 22.07 -24.37
CA THR A 2 -3.43 22.23 -25.69
C THR A 2 -3.90 21.12 -26.63
N ALA A 3 -4.44 21.48 -27.80
CA ALA A 3 -4.85 20.51 -28.81
C ALA A 3 -3.64 19.72 -29.33
N GLY A 4 -3.81 18.41 -29.57
CA GLY A 4 -2.74 17.49 -29.97
C GLY A 4 -1.90 16.94 -28.81
N THR A 5 -1.86 17.64 -27.66
CA THR A 5 -1.12 17.19 -26.46
C THR A 5 -2.06 16.73 -25.36
N ASP A 6 -3.02 17.57 -24.97
CA ASP A 6 -3.94 17.28 -23.86
C ASP A 6 -5.21 16.59 -24.34
N TYR A 7 -5.64 16.92 -25.56
CA TYR A 7 -6.82 16.35 -26.19
C TYR A 7 -6.67 16.34 -27.72
N THR A 8 -7.43 15.48 -28.37
CA THR A 8 -7.59 15.48 -29.83
C THR A 8 -9.06 15.64 -30.18
N VAL A 9 -9.34 16.13 -31.39
CA VAL A 9 -10.68 16.26 -31.94
C VAL A 9 -10.74 15.53 -33.26
N SER A 10 -11.71 14.63 -33.43
CA SER A 10 -11.97 13.93 -34.68
C SER A 10 -13.47 13.96 -34.97
N GLY A 11 -13.86 14.74 -35.99
CA GLY A 11 -15.27 15.08 -36.22
C GLY A 11 -15.89 15.72 -34.96
N ASN A 12 -16.91 15.07 -34.41
CA ASN A 12 -17.64 15.55 -33.23
C ASN A 12 -17.16 14.89 -31.92
N VAL A 13 -16.03 14.18 -31.93
CA VAL A 13 -15.50 13.48 -30.77
C VAL A 13 -14.26 14.20 -30.24
N VAL A 14 -14.27 14.51 -28.94
CA VAL A 14 -13.08 14.98 -28.21
C VAL A 14 -12.54 13.84 -27.37
N THR A 15 -11.27 13.50 -27.56
CA THR A 15 -10.57 12.48 -26.78
C THR A 15 -9.57 13.16 -25.84
N LEU A 16 -9.72 12.95 -24.53
CA LEU A 16 -8.76 13.41 -23.53
C LEU A 16 -7.59 12.44 -23.44
N GLN A 17 -6.37 12.96 -23.46
CA GLN A 17 -5.19 12.12 -23.43
C GLN A 17 -4.93 11.61 -22.01
N LYS A 18 -4.56 10.33 -21.90
CA LYS A 18 -4.21 9.71 -20.61
C LYS A 18 -3.11 10.47 -19.89
N ALA A 19 -2.10 10.95 -20.62
CA ALA A 19 -1.01 11.73 -20.06
C ALA A 19 -1.51 13.02 -19.40
N TYR A 20 -2.47 13.72 -20.02
CA TYR A 20 -3.09 14.91 -19.44
C TYR A 20 -3.90 14.58 -18.18
N LEU A 21 -4.75 13.55 -18.23
CA LEU A 21 -5.54 13.14 -17.07
C LEU A 21 -4.65 12.74 -15.87
N ALA A 22 -3.49 12.14 -16.12
CA ALA A 22 -2.52 11.80 -15.09
C ALA A 22 -1.82 13.01 -14.44
N THR A 23 -1.90 14.20 -15.04
CA THR A 23 -1.37 15.43 -14.41
C THR A 23 -2.36 16.12 -13.47
N LEU A 24 -3.63 15.71 -13.50
CA LEU A 24 -4.68 16.32 -12.70
C LEU A 24 -4.60 15.83 -11.27
N SER A 25 -4.74 16.75 -10.31
CA SER A 25 -4.83 16.41 -8.90
C SER A 25 -6.06 15.57 -8.59
N ASN A 26 -5.97 14.70 -7.58
CA ASN A 26 -7.12 14.00 -7.02
C ASN A 26 -8.23 14.97 -6.63
N GLY A 27 -9.47 14.62 -6.96
CA GLY A 27 -10.64 15.47 -6.78
C GLY A 27 -11.44 15.64 -8.07
N THR A 28 -12.25 16.69 -8.15
CA THR A 28 -13.05 16.95 -9.35
C THR A 28 -12.34 17.98 -10.24
N ALA A 29 -11.93 17.55 -11.44
CA ALA A 29 -11.47 18.46 -12.48
C ALA A 29 -12.65 18.91 -13.33
N THR A 30 -12.77 20.21 -13.62
CA THR A 30 -13.81 20.74 -14.51
C THR A 30 -13.16 21.17 -15.82
N LEU A 31 -13.60 20.57 -16.93
CA LEU A 31 -13.14 20.88 -18.28
C LEU A 31 -14.21 21.71 -18.98
N VAL A 32 -13.83 22.87 -19.49
CA VAL A 32 -14.76 23.80 -20.16
C VAL A 32 -14.55 23.74 -21.67
N PHE A 33 -15.61 23.40 -22.39
CA PHE A 33 -15.68 23.40 -23.84
C PHE A 33 -16.26 24.73 -24.32
N LYS A 34 -15.42 25.49 -25.01
CA LYS A 34 -15.79 26.77 -25.62
C LYS A 34 -16.14 26.56 -27.08
N PHE A 35 -17.32 27.03 -27.48
CA PHE A 35 -17.82 26.92 -28.85
C PHE A 35 -17.69 28.26 -29.57
N SER A 36 -17.67 28.23 -30.91
CA SER A 36 -17.65 29.45 -31.71
C SER A 36 -18.93 30.28 -31.58
N ALA A 37 -20.04 29.66 -31.17
CA ALA A 37 -21.30 30.28 -30.83
C ALA A 37 -22.05 29.43 -29.79
N GLY A 38 -22.98 30.04 -29.05
CA GLY A 38 -23.70 29.39 -27.96
C GLY A 38 -22.98 29.49 -26.61
N ALA A 39 -23.54 28.82 -25.60
CA ALA A 39 -22.97 28.81 -24.25
C ALA A 39 -21.82 27.81 -24.13
N ASP A 40 -20.87 28.11 -23.25
CA ASP A 40 -19.83 27.17 -22.86
C ASP A 40 -20.45 25.97 -22.13
N GLN A 41 -19.90 24.78 -22.38
CA GLN A 41 -20.32 23.55 -21.69
C GLN A 41 -19.21 23.04 -20.79
N SER A 42 -19.57 22.57 -19.59
CA SER A 42 -18.61 22.03 -18.62
C SER A 42 -18.78 20.52 -18.46
N LEU A 43 -17.67 19.80 -18.44
CA LEU A 43 -17.58 18.39 -18.06
C LEU A 43 -16.83 18.27 -16.74
N SER A 44 -17.48 17.71 -15.73
CA SER A 44 -16.81 17.34 -14.48
C SER A 44 -16.27 15.92 -14.60
N VAL A 45 -14.97 15.76 -14.33
CA VAL A 45 -14.26 14.47 -14.29
C VAL A 45 -13.73 14.27 -12.88
N THR A 46 -14.13 13.18 -12.24
CA THR A 46 -13.56 12.80 -10.94
C THR A 46 -12.26 12.04 -11.15
N ILE A 47 -11.18 12.57 -10.60
CA ILE A 47 -9.83 11.99 -10.60
C ILE A 47 -9.59 11.36 -9.22
N THR A 48 -9.32 10.06 -9.21
CA THR A 48 -8.97 9.31 -8.00
C THR A 48 -7.69 8.53 -8.24
N ASP A 49 -6.68 8.77 -7.42
CA ASP A 49 -5.55 7.88 -7.28
C ASP A 49 -5.89 6.78 -6.29
N THR A 50 -5.77 5.53 -6.74
CA THR A 50 -6.04 4.33 -5.93
C THR A 50 -4.78 3.52 -5.69
N THR A 51 -3.60 4.09 -5.97
CA THR A 51 -2.33 3.49 -5.59
C THR A 51 -2.34 3.23 -4.08
N PRO A 52 -2.17 1.97 -3.63
CA PRO A 52 -2.18 1.68 -2.21
C PRO A 52 -1.01 2.39 -1.53
N SER A 53 -1.29 3.14 -0.47
CA SER A 53 -0.23 3.69 0.39
C SER A 53 0.49 2.54 1.10
N ASP A 54 1.78 2.69 1.38
CA ASP A 54 2.54 1.68 2.10
C ASP A 54 1.94 1.42 3.49
N SER A 55 1.82 0.15 3.84
CA SER A 55 1.55 -0.25 5.23
C SER A 55 2.81 -0.08 6.07
N GLN A 56 2.67 0.01 7.38
CA GLN A 56 3.80 0.13 8.31
C GLN A 56 3.68 -0.88 9.44
N ILE A 57 4.84 -1.22 10.03
CA ILE A 57 4.94 -2.03 11.24
C ILE A 57 5.64 -1.23 12.34
N SER A 58 5.27 -1.49 13.60
CA SER A 58 5.95 -0.93 14.76
C SER A 58 5.95 -1.91 15.94
N PRO A 59 7.10 -2.22 16.54
CA PRO A 59 8.44 -1.74 16.17
C PRO A 59 8.98 -2.42 14.89
N THR A 60 10.00 -1.84 14.27
CA THR A 60 10.78 -2.45 13.16
C THR A 60 12.00 -3.24 13.66
N THR A 61 12.30 -3.16 14.96
CA THR A 61 13.38 -3.92 15.58
C THR A 61 12.94 -4.41 16.96
N ALA A 62 13.37 -5.62 17.32
CA ALA A 62 13.11 -6.21 18.62
C ALA A 62 14.29 -7.07 19.05
N ALA A 63 14.53 -7.13 20.36
CA ALA A 63 15.52 -8.03 20.95
C ALA A 63 14.81 -9.26 21.53
N PHE A 64 15.39 -10.44 21.33
CA PHE A 64 14.88 -11.69 21.88
C PHE A 64 16.01 -12.45 22.57
N ASP A 65 15.85 -12.73 23.86
CA ASP A 65 16.78 -13.56 24.62
C ASP A 65 16.36 -15.03 24.54
N LYS A 66 17.25 -15.89 24.02
CA LYS A 66 17.00 -17.33 23.90
C LYS A 66 17.03 -18.07 25.23
N LYS A 67 17.48 -17.44 26.33
CA LYS A 67 17.40 -18.02 27.68
C LYS A 67 15.93 -18.28 28.03
N VAL A 68 15.57 -19.55 28.27
CA VAL A 68 14.18 -20.01 28.48
C VAL A 68 13.37 -19.13 29.46
N SER A 69 13.99 -18.67 30.54
CA SER A 69 13.33 -17.82 31.55
C SER A 69 13.06 -16.38 31.11
N ALA A 70 13.68 -15.92 30.02
CA ALA A 70 13.61 -14.56 29.50
C ALA A 70 12.87 -14.47 28.15
N GLN A 71 12.53 -15.61 27.54
CA GLN A 71 11.80 -15.66 26.28
C GLN A 71 10.39 -15.08 26.46
N ALA A 72 10.04 -14.15 25.57
CA ALA A 72 8.71 -13.53 25.50
C ALA A 72 8.25 -13.42 24.05
N ASP A 73 6.94 -13.45 23.84
CA ASP A 73 6.37 -13.17 22.52
C ASP A 73 6.60 -11.70 22.15
N VAL A 74 6.71 -11.41 20.85
CA VAL A 74 7.01 -10.06 20.36
C VAL A 74 5.81 -9.51 19.59
N PRO A 75 5.07 -8.53 20.15
CA PRO A 75 3.97 -7.89 19.46
C PRO A 75 4.47 -6.84 18.47
N ILE A 76 3.94 -6.88 17.25
CA ILE A 76 4.18 -5.94 16.17
C ILE A 76 2.84 -5.33 15.77
N THR A 77 2.70 -4.03 15.93
CA THR A 77 1.50 -3.28 15.55
C THR A 77 1.56 -2.93 14.07
N LEU A 78 0.45 -3.14 13.37
CA LEU A 78 0.27 -2.81 11.96
C LEU A 78 -0.49 -1.50 11.80
N THR A 79 0.00 -0.66 10.88
CA THR A 79 -0.73 0.47 10.30
C THR A 79 -1.02 0.15 8.84
N LEU A 80 -2.26 -0.23 8.53
CA LEU A 80 -2.58 -0.87 7.25
C LEU A 80 -2.79 0.10 6.06
N ASN A 81 -3.12 1.37 6.31
CA ASN A 81 -3.30 2.40 5.27
C ASN A 81 -4.18 1.96 4.07
N GLY A 82 -5.25 1.20 4.34
CA GLY A 82 -6.17 0.69 3.31
C GLY A 82 -5.82 -0.69 2.74
N ASN A 83 -4.71 -1.30 3.15
CA ASN A 83 -4.30 -2.65 2.76
C ASN A 83 -4.78 -3.72 3.74
N THR A 84 -4.55 -4.98 3.38
CA THR A 84 -4.69 -6.14 4.28
C THR A 84 -3.34 -6.80 4.52
N PHE A 85 -3.13 -7.28 5.74
CA PHE A 85 -1.95 -8.08 6.08
C PHE A 85 -2.01 -9.46 5.40
N SER A 86 -0.92 -9.87 4.78
CA SER A 86 -0.83 -11.12 4.00
C SER A 86 -0.03 -12.22 4.72
N GLY A 87 0.91 -11.84 5.60
CA GLY A 87 1.70 -12.80 6.38
C GLY A 87 3.12 -12.33 6.68
N VAL A 88 3.89 -13.22 7.30
CA VAL A 88 5.31 -13.00 7.63
C VAL A 88 6.17 -14.03 6.92
N TRP A 89 7.34 -13.60 6.43
CA TRP A 89 8.35 -14.45 5.80
C TRP A 89 9.69 -14.33 6.51
N ASN A 90 10.47 -15.41 6.52
CA ASN A 90 11.89 -15.39 6.86
C ASN A 90 12.68 -15.85 5.64
N GLY A 91 13.27 -14.90 4.91
CA GLY A 91 13.79 -15.14 3.57
C GLY A 91 12.68 -15.61 2.62
N ALA A 92 12.86 -16.78 2.01
CA ALA A 92 11.87 -17.38 1.12
C ALA A 92 10.76 -18.17 1.83
N ALA A 93 10.94 -18.51 3.12
CA ALA A 93 10.01 -19.34 3.86
C ALA A 93 8.85 -18.50 4.42
N ALA A 94 7.62 -18.90 4.11
CA ALA A 94 6.43 -18.33 4.75
C ALA A 94 6.28 -18.91 6.16
N LEU A 95 5.99 -18.05 7.14
CA LEU A 95 5.65 -18.47 8.50
C LEU A 95 4.18 -18.89 8.56
N THR A 96 3.88 -19.82 9.46
CA THR A 96 2.55 -20.39 9.64
C THR A 96 1.76 -19.62 10.70
N ALA A 97 0.65 -19.00 10.31
CA ALA A 97 -0.27 -18.35 11.25
C ALA A 97 -0.86 -19.36 12.24
N GLY A 98 -0.96 -18.97 13.51
CA GLY A 98 -1.38 -19.83 14.62
C GLY A 98 -0.24 -20.63 15.27
N THR A 99 0.90 -20.78 14.59
CA THR A 99 2.07 -21.51 15.08
C THR A 99 3.27 -20.60 15.28
N ASP A 100 3.71 -19.93 14.21
CA ASP A 100 4.91 -19.08 14.22
C ASP A 100 4.58 -17.64 14.64
N TYR A 101 3.38 -17.19 14.30
CA TYR A 101 2.81 -15.92 14.74
C TYR A 101 1.29 -16.03 14.90
N THR A 102 0.70 -15.11 15.65
CA THR A 102 -0.76 -14.94 15.74
C THR A 102 -1.15 -13.53 15.30
N VAL A 103 -2.42 -13.34 14.94
CA VAL A 103 -2.96 -12.02 14.55
C VAL A 103 -4.20 -11.75 15.39
N ALA A 104 -4.21 -10.62 16.08
CA ALA A 104 -5.36 -10.14 16.85
C ALA A 104 -5.57 -8.65 16.55
N GLY A 105 -6.68 -8.33 15.87
CA GLY A 105 -6.92 -6.98 15.37
C GLY A 105 -5.79 -6.53 14.42
N ASN A 106 -5.12 -5.44 14.76
CA ASN A 106 -3.98 -4.92 14.01
C ASN A 106 -2.63 -5.29 14.64
N VAL A 107 -2.57 -6.29 15.52
CA VAL A 107 -1.32 -6.74 16.15
C VAL A 107 -0.97 -8.13 15.65
N VAL A 108 0.24 -8.27 15.13
CA VAL A 108 0.88 -9.55 14.82
C VAL A 108 1.83 -9.89 15.96
N THR A 109 1.60 -11.00 16.64
CA THR A 109 2.49 -11.45 17.71
C THR A 109 3.37 -12.58 17.19
N LEU A 110 4.68 -12.33 17.08
CA LEU A 110 5.66 -13.36 16.80
C LEU A 110 5.82 -14.24 18.04
N GLN A 111 5.60 -15.55 17.87
CA GLN A 111 5.60 -16.48 18.99
C GLN A 111 7.04 -16.77 19.44
N LYS A 112 7.27 -16.74 20.74
CA LYS A 112 8.58 -17.07 21.34
C LYS A 112 9.08 -18.45 20.95
N ALA A 113 8.16 -19.40 20.74
CA ALA A 113 8.48 -20.74 20.28
C ALA A 113 9.18 -20.73 18.92
N TYR A 114 8.69 -19.93 17.97
CA TYR A 114 9.33 -19.73 16.67
C TYR A 114 10.65 -18.96 16.80
N LEU A 115 10.65 -17.84 17.55
CA LEU A 115 11.86 -17.03 17.75
C LEU A 115 13.02 -17.82 18.38
N ALA A 116 12.72 -18.76 19.27
CA ALA A 116 13.73 -19.63 19.88
C ALA A 116 14.39 -20.60 18.88
N THR A 117 13.75 -20.90 17.73
CA THR A 117 14.31 -21.76 16.68
C THR A 117 15.35 -21.05 15.81
N LEU A 118 15.36 -19.71 15.80
CA LEU A 118 16.25 -18.92 14.96
C LEU A 118 17.71 -19.06 15.41
N ALA A 119 18.64 -18.96 14.46
CA ALA A 119 20.07 -18.90 14.77
C ALA A 119 20.40 -17.65 15.60
N ASN A 120 21.50 -17.70 16.36
CA ASN A 120 21.97 -16.53 17.08
C ASN A 120 22.43 -15.45 16.08
N GLY A 121 22.09 -14.19 16.36
CA GLY A 121 22.35 -13.06 15.46
C GLY A 121 21.05 -12.36 15.06
N THR A 122 21.10 -11.64 13.94
CA THR A 122 19.95 -10.90 13.42
C THR A 122 19.18 -11.77 12.42
N ALA A 123 17.88 -11.92 12.63
CA ALA A 123 16.95 -12.43 11.64
C ALA A 123 16.10 -11.28 11.12
N THR A 124 15.98 -11.17 9.79
CA THR A 124 15.08 -10.20 9.14
C THR A 124 13.81 -10.91 8.75
N LEU A 125 12.68 -10.46 9.29
CA LEU A 125 11.36 -10.99 8.96
C LEU A 125 10.63 -9.98 8.09
N VAL A 126 10.03 -10.45 7.00
CA VAL A 126 9.35 -9.60 6.03
C VAL A 126 7.84 -9.73 6.21
N PHE A 127 7.19 -8.62 6.50
CA PHE A 127 5.74 -8.47 6.59
C PHE A 127 5.21 -8.02 5.23
N LYS A 128 4.32 -8.84 4.65
CA LYS A 128 3.72 -8.55 3.34
C LYS A 128 2.28 -8.09 3.48
N PHE A 129 1.89 -7.23 2.56
CA PHE A 129 0.56 -6.63 2.51
C PHE A 129 -0.04 -6.80 1.11
N SER A 130 -1.34 -6.57 0.97
CA SER A 130 -2.04 -6.65 -0.32
C SER A 130 -1.57 -5.61 -1.35
N GLY A 131 -0.91 -4.56 -0.90
CA GLY A 131 -0.43 -3.45 -1.70
C GLY A 131 0.62 -2.63 -0.94
N GLY A 132 1.27 -1.72 -1.65
CA GLY A 132 2.43 -1.00 -1.16
C GLY A 132 3.69 -1.87 -1.06
N ALA A 133 4.73 -1.33 -0.45
CA ALA A 133 6.00 -2.00 -0.21
C ALA A 133 5.95 -2.95 0.98
N ASP A 134 6.68 -4.06 0.87
CA ASP A 134 6.97 -4.98 1.98
C ASP A 134 7.70 -4.25 3.13
N GLN A 135 7.44 -4.65 4.38
CA GLN A 135 8.05 -4.07 5.58
C GLN A 135 8.93 -5.09 6.31
N SER A 136 9.97 -4.66 7.01
CA SER A 136 10.90 -5.54 7.73
C SER A 136 11.49 -4.92 8.99
#